data_AF-A0A1H3J0J8-F1
#
_entry.id   AF-A0A1H3J0J8-F1
#
_cell.length_a   1.000
_cell.length_b   1.000
_cell.length_c   1.000
_cell.angle_alpha   90.00
_cell.angle_beta   90.00
_cell.angle_gamma   90.00
#
_symmetry.space_group_name_H-M   'P 1'
#
loop_
_entity.id
_entity.type
_entity.pdbx_description
1 polymer ?
#
loop_
_entity_poly.entity_id
_entity_poly.type
_entity_poly.pdbx_seq_one_letter_code
_entity_poly.pdbx_strand_id
1 'polypeptide(L)'
;MAALRREIKEELGVQVVTVDPEPLIRIRDAAADLHLGIWVVRRWTGTPVNRCAEEHDELRWVSQHDLPALELAHPSYAALLAGLLSPWAAPEPDGVALTDLVE
;
A
#
# COMPACT_ATOMS: atom_id res chain seq x y z
N MET A 1 12.37 -3.42 -7.17
CA MET A 1 12.08 -4.41 -6.10
C MET A 1 13.11 -4.43 -4.97
N ALA A 2 14.42 -4.29 -5.23
CA ALA A 2 15.44 -4.26 -4.17
C ALA A 2 15.21 -3.13 -3.14
N ALA A 3 14.87 -1.92 -3.60
CA ALA A 3 14.58 -0.79 -2.72
C ALA A 3 13.42 -1.07 -1.76
N LEU A 4 12.23 -1.44 -2.25
CA LEU A 4 11.06 -1.77 -1.41
C LEU A 4 11.39 -2.78 -0.30
N ARG A 5 12.13 -3.86 -0.64
CA ARG A 5 12.50 -4.89 0.34
C ARG A 5 13.53 -4.38 1.36
N ARG A 6 14.42 -3.46 0.95
CA ARG A 6 15.39 -2.82 1.83
C ARG A 6 14.67 -1.87 2.80
N GLU A 7 13.85 -0.94 2.30
CA GLU A 7 13.14 0.03 3.15
C GLU A 7 12.23 -0.66 4.18
N ILE A 8 11.40 -1.64 3.76
CA ILE A 8 10.53 -2.38 4.69
C ILE A 8 11.33 -3.07 5.81
N LYS A 9 12.56 -3.52 5.52
CA LYS A 9 13.43 -4.12 6.54
C LYS A 9 14.04 -3.07 7.47
N GLU A 10 14.45 -1.94 6.91
CA GLU A 10 15.08 -0.84 7.64
C GLU A 10 14.07 -0.14 8.56
N GLU A 11 12.93 0.27 8.02
CA GLU A 11 11.91 1.06 8.72
C GLU A 11 10.95 0.23 9.59
N LEU A 12 10.57 -0.98 9.14
CA LEU A 12 9.56 -1.81 9.82
C LEU A 12 10.15 -3.06 10.48
N GLY A 13 11.39 -3.45 10.15
CA GLY A 13 12.03 -4.62 10.72
C GLY A 13 11.54 -5.97 10.20
N VAL A 14 10.70 -6.00 9.15
CA VAL A 14 10.14 -7.23 8.59
C VAL A 14 10.77 -7.60 7.26
N GLN A 15 10.66 -8.88 6.89
CA GLN A 15 11.13 -9.37 5.60
C GLN A 15 9.94 -9.72 4.71
N VAL A 16 9.85 -9.08 3.55
CA VAL A 16 8.84 -9.42 2.53
C VAL A 16 9.05 -10.84 2.04
N VAL A 17 8.04 -11.70 2.14
CA VAL A 17 8.08 -13.07 1.59
C VAL A 17 7.75 -13.02 0.10
N THR A 18 6.57 -12.50 -0.23
CA THR A 18 6.07 -12.35 -1.61
C THR A 18 5.50 -10.97 -1.81
N VAL A 19 5.77 -10.38 -2.97
CA VAL A 19 5.16 -9.13 -3.45
C VAL A 19 5.19 -9.16 -4.97
N ASP A 20 4.16 -8.61 -5.59
CA ASP A 20 4.12 -8.47 -7.05
C ASP A 20 5.26 -7.54 -7.51
N PRO A 21 5.93 -7.87 -8.63
CA PRO A 21 7.06 -7.07 -9.11
C PRO A 21 6.60 -5.68 -9.58
N GLU A 22 5.37 -5.58 -10.08
CA GLU A 22 4.74 -4.34 -10.51
C GLU A 22 3.93 -3.72 -9.37
N PRO A 23 3.98 -2.38 -9.21
CA PRO A 23 3.12 -1.71 -8.25
C PRO A 23 1.67 -1.83 -8.69
N LEU A 24 0.77 -1.91 -7.70
CA LEU A 24 -0.65 -1.83 -7.92
C LEU A 24 -1.04 -0.48 -8.53
N ILE A 25 -0.42 0.60 -8.05
CA ILE A 25 -0.67 1.97 -8.53
C ILE A 25 0.65 2.69 -8.75
N ARG A 26 0.69 3.48 -9.82
CA ARG A 26 1.75 4.44 -10.10
C ARG A 26 1.15 5.84 -10.05
N ILE A 27 1.71 6.70 -9.21
CA ILE A 27 1.35 8.12 -9.14
C ILE A 27 2.53 8.91 -9.70
N ARG A 28 2.23 9.86 -10.58
CA ARG A 28 3.21 10.80 -11.12
C ARG A 28 2.67 12.19 -10.90
N ASP A 29 3.45 13.02 -10.22
CA ASP A 29 3.19 14.44 -10.10
C ASP A 29 4.39 15.18 -10.69
N ALA A 30 4.19 15.75 -11.88
CA ALA A 30 5.24 16.47 -12.59
C ALA A 30 5.58 17.81 -11.93
N ALA A 31 4.64 18.43 -11.21
CA ALA A 31 4.90 19.70 -10.52
C ALA A 31 5.78 19.50 -9.28
N ALA A 32 5.64 18.34 -8.63
CA ALA A 32 6.44 17.95 -7.47
C ALA A 32 7.69 17.11 -7.80
N ASP A 33 7.95 16.82 -9.09
CA ASP A 33 8.97 15.85 -9.54
C ASP A 33 8.87 14.50 -8.81
N LEU A 34 7.64 14.03 -8.55
CA LEU A 34 7.36 12.86 -7.72
C LEU A 34 6.90 11.69 -8.57
N HIS A 35 7.60 10.56 -8.41
CA HIS A 35 7.23 9.27 -8.98
C HIS A 35 7.03 8.25 -7.86
N LEU A 36 5.77 7.94 -7.55
CA LEU A 36 5.42 7.00 -6.49
C LEU A 36 4.89 5.68 -7.07
N GLY A 37 5.35 4.56 -6.52
CA GLY A 37 4.74 3.25 -6.72
C GLY A 37 4.15 2.75 -5.40
N ILE A 38 2.94 2.18 -5.46
CA ILE A 38 2.26 1.60 -4.32
C ILE A 38 2.18 0.09 -4.52
N TRP A 39 2.74 -0.68 -3.59
CA TRP A 39 2.71 -2.13 -3.58
C TRP A 39 1.90 -2.65 -2.39
N VAL A 40 1.26 -3.81 -2.57
CA VAL A 40 0.56 -4.51 -1.49
C VAL A 40 1.39 -5.72 -1.07
N VAL A 41 1.89 -5.69 0.17
CA VAL A 41 2.62 -6.81 0.76
C VAL A 41 1.70 -7.56 1.70
N ARG A 42 1.30 -8.78 1.33
CA ARG A 42 0.38 -9.62 2.13
C ARG A 42 1.08 -10.68 2.96
N ARG A 43 2.35 -10.96 2.68
CA ARG A 43 3.13 -12.01 3.37
C ARG A 43 4.51 -11.48 3.72
N TRP A 44 4.81 -11.51 5.00
CA TRP A 44 6.12 -11.13 5.56
C TRP A 44 6.44 -12.02 6.76
N THR A 45 7.69 -11.96 7.22
CA THR A 45 8.15 -12.56 8.48
C THR A 45 8.67 -11.49 9.44
N GLY A 46 8.56 -11.76 10.74
CA GLY A 46 8.84 -10.78 11.79
C GLY A 46 7.60 -9.99 12.22
N THR A 47 7.77 -9.11 13.20
CA THR A 47 6.71 -8.23 13.71
C THR A 47 7.05 -6.79 13.32
N PRO A 48 6.15 -6.07 12.61
CA PRO A 48 6.37 -4.67 12.28
C PRO A 48 6.50 -3.82 13.54
N VAL A 49 7.54 -3.00 13.59
CA VAL A 49 7.77 -2.00 14.63
C VAL A 49 8.29 -0.73 13.97
N ASN A 50 8.00 0.44 14.53
CA ASN A 50 8.58 1.69 14.05
C ASN A 50 10.07 1.73 14.39
N ARG A 51 10.95 1.52 13.41
CA ARG A 51 12.42 1.55 13.60
C ARG A 51 13.06 2.88 13.23
N CYS A 52 12.29 3.77 12.60
CA CYS A 52 12.73 5.09 12.12
C CYS A 52 11.86 6.16 12.79
N ALA A 53 11.97 6.26 14.12
CA ALA A 53 11.17 7.20 14.92
C ALA A 53 11.51 8.67 14.63
N GLU A 54 12.65 8.92 14.00
CA GLU A 54 13.05 10.21 13.47
C GLU A 54 12.31 10.62 12.18
N GLU A 55 11.70 9.66 11.48
CA GLU A 55 10.92 9.89 10.26
C GLU A 55 9.41 9.66 10.47
N HIS A 56 9.04 8.75 11.38
CA HIS A 56 7.66 8.38 11.65
C HIS A 56 7.31 8.54 13.13
N ASP A 57 6.20 9.23 13.42
CA ASP A 57 5.75 9.44 14.79
C ASP A 57 5.05 8.21 15.40
N GLU A 58 4.32 7.44 14.59
CA GLU A 58 3.51 6.30 15.04
C GLU A 58 3.47 5.17 13.99
N LEU A 59 3.45 3.92 14.46
CA LEU A 59 3.06 2.76 13.68
C LEU A 59 1.90 2.02 14.36
N ARG A 60 0.78 1.87 13.64
CA ARG A 60 -0.38 1.13 14.13
C ARG A 60 -1.09 0.36 13.02
N TRP A 61 -1.77 -0.70 13.41
CA TRP A 61 -2.73 -1.36 12.54
C TRP A 61 -4.02 -0.55 12.46
N VAL A 62 -4.55 -0.38 11.24
CA VAL A 62 -5.81 0.31 10.98
C VAL A 62 -6.73 -0.60 10.17
N SER A 63 -8.03 -0.46 10.41
CA SER A 63 -9.09 -1.14 9.68
C SER A 63 -9.75 -0.20 8.67
N GLN A 64 -10.60 -0.76 7.80
CA GLN A 64 -11.40 0.03 6.87
C GLN A 64 -12.29 1.07 7.59
N HIS A 65 -12.74 0.78 8.81
CA HIS A 65 -13.60 1.68 9.59
C HIS A 65 -12.85 2.90 10.12
N ASP A 66 -11.52 2.82 10.21
CA ASP A 66 -10.68 3.93 10.68
C ASP A 66 -10.40 4.93 9.56
N LEU A 67 -10.48 4.53 8.29
CA LEU A 67 -10.12 5.36 7.13
C LEU A 67 -10.75 6.76 7.12
N PRO A 68 -12.06 6.94 7.41
CA PRO A 68 -12.67 8.28 7.38
C PRO A 68 -12.10 9.25 8.42
N ALA A 69 -11.45 8.74 9.47
CA ALA A 69 -10.86 9.53 10.54
C ALA A 69 -9.35 9.74 10.37
N LEU A 70 -8.71 9.15 9.34
CA LEU A 70 -7.29 9.32 9.08
C LEU A 70 -7.01 10.62 8.31
N GLU A 71 -6.02 11.37 8.78
CA GLU A 71 -5.41 12.45 8.01
C GLU A 71 -4.43 11.84 7.00
N LEU A 72 -4.93 11.53 5.79
CA LEU A 72 -4.13 10.93 4.74
C LEU A 72 -3.28 11.98 4.02
N ALA A 73 -2.03 11.64 3.71
CA ALA A 73 -1.10 12.51 2.98
C ALA A 73 -1.64 12.95 1.60
N HIS A 74 -2.50 12.15 0.98
CA HIS A 74 -3.18 12.52 -0.26
C HIS A 74 -4.64 12.01 -0.28
N PRO A 75 -5.64 12.82 -0.67
CA PRO A 75 -7.05 12.43 -0.64
C PRO A 75 -7.38 11.18 -1.47
N SER A 76 -6.66 10.94 -2.57
CA SER A 76 -6.88 9.75 -3.41
C SER A 76 -6.59 8.42 -2.70
N TYR A 77 -5.85 8.45 -1.60
CA TYR A 77 -5.56 7.25 -0.83
C TYR A 77 -6.80 6.66 -0.15
N ALA A 78 -7.79 7.48 0.19
CA ALA A 78 -9.00 6.99 0.86
C ALA A 78 -9.75 5.97 0.00
N ALA A 79 -10.02 6.31 -1.26
CA ALA A 79 -10.71 5.43 -2.20
C ALA A 79 -9.89 4.17 -2.53
N LEU A 80 -8.57 4.34 -2.72
CA LEU A 80 -7.64 3.23 -2.94
C LEU A 80 -7.66 2.23 -1.79
N LEU A 81 -7.45 2.71 -0.56
CA LEU A 81 -7.39 1.88 0.64
C LEU A 81 -8.74 1.21 0.90
N ALA A 82 -9.85 1.91 0.67
CA ALA A 82 -11.19 1.32 0.79
C ALA A 82 -11.40 0.15 -0.19
N GLY A 83 -10.94 0.28 -1.45
CA GLY A 83 -10.99 -0.81 -2.43
C GLY A 83 -10.11 -1.99 -2.04
N LEU A 84 -8.91 -1.72 -1.49
CA LEU A 84 -7.96 -2.75 -1.07
C LEU A 84 -8.35 -3.52 0.19
N LEU A 85 -9.00 -2.84 1.13
CA LEU A 85 -9.44 -3.39 2.41
C LEU A 85 -10.84 -4.00 2.32
N SER A 86 -11.59 -3.70 1.27
CA SER A 86 -12.84 -4.41 0.99
C SER A 86 -12.56 -5.91 0.91
N PRO A 87 -13.48 -6.76 1.40
CA PRO A 87 -13.36 -8.20 1.23
C PRO A 87 -13.08 -8.47 -0.24
N TRP A 88 -12.04 -9.25 -0.53
CA TRP A 88 -11.85 -9.79 -1.87
C TRP A 88 -13.10 -10.61 -2.20
N ALA A 89 -14.03 -10.02 -2.94
CA ALA A 89 -14.97 -10.78 -3.72
C ALA A 89 -14.10 -11.44 -4.79
N ALA A 90 -13.91 -12.75 -4.71
CA ALA A 90 -13.36 -13.47 -5.84
C ALA A 90 -14.17 -13.04 -7.07
N PRO A 91 -13.54 -12.67 -8.19
CA PRO A 91 -14.30 -12.50 -9.42
C PRO A 91 -15.07 -13.80 -9.62
N GLU A 92 -16.40 -13.69 -9.72
CA GLU A 92 -17.22 -14.79 -10.24
C GLU A 92 -16.53 -15.27 -11.53
N PRO A 93 -16.48 -16.58 -11.80
CA PRO A 93 -15.64 -17.16 -12.86
C PRO A 93 -15.86 -16.58 -14.27
N ASP A 94 -16.89 -15.75 -14.47
CA ASP A 94 -17.24 -15.07 -15.72
C ASP A 94 -17.25 -13.51 -15.65
N GLY A 95 -16.64 -12.86 -14.65
CA GLY A 95 -16.79 -11.41 -14.43
C GLY A 95 -15.53 -10.54 -14.61
N VAL A 96 -15.40 -9.93 -15.80
CA VAL A 96 -14.65 -8.70 -16.19
C VAL A 96 -13.26 -8.43 -15.56
N ALA A 97 -12.26 -8.29 -16.42
CA ALA A 97 -10.88 -7.92 -16.06
C ALA A 97 -10.78 -6.49 -15.50
N LEU A 98 -9.91 -6.30 -14.51
CA LEU A 98 -9.59 -5.01 -13.87
C LEU A 98 -9.01 -3.92 -14.81
N THR A 99 -8.90 -4.19 -16.11
CA THR A 99 -8.50 -3.23 -17.15
C THR A 99 -9.58 -2.21 -17.49
N ASP A 100 -10.81 -2.41 -17.04
CA ASP A 100 -11.96 -1.61 -17.49
C ASP A 100 -12.32 -0.43 -16.56
N LEU A 101 -11.44 -0.06 -15.63
CA LEU A 101 -11.62 1.09 -14.71
C LEU A 101 -10.66 2.26 -14.98
N VAL A 102 -10.29 2.47 -16.24
CA VAL A 102 -9.61 3.70 -16.67
C VAL A 102 -10.34 4.25 -17.89
N GLU A 103 -11.27 5.18 -17.64
CA GLU A 103 -11.51 6.30 -18.56
C GLU A 103 -10.61 7.47 -18.17
#